data_AF-A0A8I7BAQ2-F1
#
_entry.id   AF-A0A8I7BAQ2-F1
#
_cell.length_a   1.000
_cell.length_b   1.000
_cell.length_c   1.000
_cell.angle_alpha   90.00
_cell.angle_beta   90.00
_cell.angle_gamma   90.00
#
_symmetry.space_group_name_H-M   'P 1'
#
loop_
_entity.id
_entity.type
_entity.pdbx_description
1 polymer ?
#
loop_
_entity_poly.entity_id
_entity_poly.type
_entity_poly.pdbx_seq_one_letter_code
_entity_poly.pdbx_strand_id
1 'polypeptide(L)' 'MEAWRRNALRSALLVLLVVVSCGVSRAEGERECWSMDMGYGVCVKPAGCRAACHALGKNDGQCNGVYIWPVCECLSPHCH' A
#
# COMPACT_ATOMS: atom_id res chain seq x y z
N MET A 1 29.86 -14.65 33.94
CA MET A 1 29.93 -13.55 32.94
C MET A 1 29.12 -13.90 31.68
N GLU A 2 27.86 -14.32 31.80
CA GLU A 2 27.10 -14.85 30.64
C GLU A 2 25.71 -14.22 30.46
N ALA A 3 25.14 -13.66 31.52
CA ALA A 3 23.83 -13.01 31.48
C ALA A 3 23.82 -11.74 30.61
N TRP A 4 24.85 -10.91 30.72
CA TRP A 4 25.03 -9.69 29.92
C TRP A 4 25.10 -9.96 28.41
N ARG A 5 25.85 -10.98 27.97
CA ARG A 5 25.99 -11.36 26.56
C ARG A 5 24.67 -11.83 25.97
N ARG A 6 23.93 -12.66 26.70
CA ARG A 6 22.61 -13.15 26.27
C ARG A 6 21.59 -12.04 26.12
N ASN A 7 21.62 -11.03 26.99
CA ASN A 7 20.73 -9.88 26.90
C ASN A 7 21.10 -8.94 25.74
N ALA A 8 22.41 -8.74 25.50
CA ALA A 8 22.89 -7.96 24.36
C ALA A 8 22.55 -8.63 23.01
N LEU A 9 22.72 -9.95 22.91
CA LEU A 9 22.36 -10.71 21.71
C LEU A 9 20.85 -10.66 21.44
N ARG A 10 20.02 -10.80 22.49
CA ARG A 10 18.56 -10.66 22.36
C ARG A 10 18.15 -9.26 21.92
N SER A 11 18.78 -8.23 22.49
CA SER A 11 18.53 -6.84 22.10
C SER A 11 18.90 -6.58 20.64
N ALA A 12 20.09 -7.04 20.21
CA ALA A 12 20.52 -6.93 18.82
C ALA A 12 19.59 -7.67 17.85
N LEU A 13 19.11 -8.87 18.23
CA LEU A 13 18.15 -9.63 17.43
C LEU A 13 16.81 -8.90 17.30
N LEU A 14 16.31 -8.30 18.39
CA LEU A 14 15.09 -7.51 18.38
C LEU A 14 15.23 -6.26 17.49
N VAL A 15 16.36 -5.57 17.54
CA VAL A 15 16.64 -4.41 16.67
C VAL A 15 16.68 -4.84 15.19
N LEU A 16 17.34 -5.96 14.87
CA LEU A 16 17.35 -6.51 13.50
C LEU A 16 15.94 -6.89 13.02
N LEU A 17 15.12 -7.51 13.87
CA LEU A 17 13.73 -7.83 13.54
C LEU A 17 12.89 -6.57 13.29
N VAL A 18 13.08 -5.52 14.09
CA VAL A 18 12.42 -4.22 13.88
C VAL A 18 12.86 -3.59 12.56
N VAL A 19 14.16 -3.57 12.25
CA VAL A 19 14.68 -3.02 10.98
C VAL A 19 14.14 -3.79 9.77
N VAL A 20 14.09 -5.12 9.83
CA VAL A 20 13.48 -5.96 8.77
C VAL A 20 11.99 -5.68 8.62
N SER A 21 11.26 -5.50 9.72
CA SER A 21 9.83 -5.15 9.67
C SER A 21 9.56 -3.72 9.19
N CYS A 22 10.45 -2.78 9.46
CA CYS A 22 10.39 -1.40 8.95
C CYS A 22 10.75 -1.31 7.46
N GLY A 23 11.57 -2.23 6.94
CA GLY A 23 11.88 -2.37 5.52
C GLY A 23 10.72 -2.86 4.65
N VAL A 24 9.59 -3.28 5.24
CA VAL A 24 8.32 -3.55 4.55
C VAL A 24 7.39 -2.34 4.67
N SER A 25 7.94 -1.14 4.89
CA SER A 25 7.21 0.10 4.68
C SER A 25 7.20 0.39 3.19
N ARG A 26 6.20 -0.16 2.51
CA ARG A 26 5.67 0.28 1.20
C ARG A 26 6.77 0.70 0.23
N ALA A 27 7.24 -0.26 -0.55
CA ALA A 27 8.00 0.01 -1.75
C ALA A 27 7.33 1.17 -2.51
N GLU A 28 8.10 2.20 -2.80
CA GLU A 28 7.67 3.41 -3.51
C GLU A 28 7.04 3.11 -4.89
N GLY A 29 7.10 1.85 -5.37
CA GLY A 29 6.41 1.36 -6.56
C GLY A 29 4.88 1.18 -6.42
N GLU A 30 4.29 1.09 -5.21
CA GLU A 30 2.82 1.01 -5.10
C GLU A 30 2.13 2.32 -5.49
N ARG A 31 2.81 3.48 -5.36
CA ARG A 31 2.28 4.77 -5.86
C ARG A 31 2.45 4.94 -7.37
N GLU A 32 3.35 4.21 -8.01
CA GLU A 32 3.44 4.19 -9.48
C GLU A 32 2.30 3.37 -10.11
N CYS A 33 1.83 2.37 -9.38
CA CYS A 33 0.79 1.47 -9.87
C CYS A 33 -0.62 1.98 -9.68
N TRP A 34 -0.92 2.63 -8.56
CA TRP A 34 -2.25 3.17 -8.28
C TRP A 34 -2.30 4.66 -8.59
N SER A 35 -3.08 5.04 -9.59
CA SER A 35 -3.32 6.45 -9.93
C SER A 35 -4.75 6.84 -9.63
N MET A 36 -4.93 7.99 -8.98
CA MET A 36 -6.24 8.56 -8.70
C MET A 36 -6.96 8.92 -10.00
N ASP A 37 -8.17 8.42 -10.18
CA ASP A 37 -9.05 8.84 -11.28
C ASP A 37 -9.95 9.97 -10.81
N MET A 38 -9.64 11.19 -11.27
CA MET A 38 -10.39 12.41 -10.91
C MET A 38 -11.80 12.46 -11.56
N GLY A 39 -12.10 11.57 -12.51
CA GLY A 39 -13.39 11.51 -13.21
C GLY A 39 -14.48 10.82 -12.39
N TYR A 40 -14.10 9.83 -11.57
CA TYR A 40 -15.02 9.06 -10.74
C TYR A 40 -15.28 9.70 -9.36
N GLY A 41 -15.53 11.01 -9.33
CA GLY A 41 -15.89 11.84 -8.16
C GLY A 41 -15.73 11.18 -6.78
N VAL A 42 -16.85 10.86 -6.13
CA VAL A 42 -16.87 10.25 -4.80
C VAL A 42 -17.05 8.75 -4.94
N CYS A 43 -16.10 7.99 -4.39
CA CYS A 43 -16.11 6.54 -4.46
C CYS A 43 -17.02 5.94 -3.38
N VAL A 44 -18.33 5.92 -3.66
CA VAL A 44 -19.36 5.30 -2.79
C VAL A 44 -19.53 3.80 -3.03
N LYS A 45 -19.18 3.31 -4.23
CA LYS A 45 -19.33 1.90 -4.61
C LYS A 45 -18.05 1.38 -5.28
N PRO A 46 -17.31 0.45 -4.65
CA PRO A 46 -16.08 -0.11 -5.20
C PRO A 46 -16.26 -0.72 -6.59
N ALA A 47 -17.37 -1.45 -6.81
CA ALA A 47 -17.66 -2.09 -8.09
C ALA A 47 -17.80 -1.08 -9.24
N GLY A 48 -18.34 0.11 -8.96
CA GLY A 48 -18.49 1.14 -9.97
C GLY A 48 -17.17 1.80 -10.35
N CYS A 49 -16.31 2.06 -9.35
CA CYS A 49 -14.94 2.55 -9.57
C CYS A 49 -14.13 1.54 -10.40
N ARG A 50 -14.18 0.26 -10.04
CA ARG A 50 -13.55 -0.82 -10.82
C ARG A 50 -14.02 -0.86 -12.27
N ALA A 51 -15.34 -0.77 -12.51
CA ALA A 51 -15.88 -0.75 -13.86
C ALA A 51 -15.40 0.46 -14.68
N ALA A 52 -15.32 1.65 -14.06
CA ALA A 52 -14.79 2.85 -14.70
C ALA A 52 -13.30 2.71 -15.03
N CYS A 53 -12.49 2.18 -14.09
CA CYS A 53 -11.08 1.90 -14.33
C CYS A 53 -10.88 0.91 -15.49
N HIS A 54 -11.67 -0.16 -15.56
CA HIS A 54 -11.62 -1.09 -16.68
C HIS A 54 -12.00 -0.44 -18.02
N ALA A 55 -12.97 0.48 -18.04
CA ALA A 55 -13.32 1.23 -19.25
C ALA A 55 -12.17 2.12 -19.75
N LEU A 56 -11.23 2.48 -18.86
CA LEU A 56 -9.99 3.22 -19.18
C LEU A 56 -8.81 2.29 -19.49
N GLY A 57 -9.01 0.97 -19.58
CA GLY A 57 -7.95 -0.01 -19.84
C GLY A 57 -7.05 -0.30 -18.64
N LYS A 58 -7.54 -0.08 -17.42
CA LYS A 58 -6.84 -0.39 -16.16
C LYS A 58 -7.20 -1.80 -15.66
N ASN A 59 -6.32 -2.39 -14.85
CA ASN A 59 -6.46 -3.77 -14.37
C ASN A 59 -7.45 -3.93 -13.21
N ASP A 60 -7.59 -2.88 -12.38
CA ASP A 60 -8.53 -2.87 -11.26
C ASP A 60 -8.84 -1.41 -10.87
N GLY A 61 -9.82 -1.23 -9.99
CA GLY A 61 -10.13 0.03 -9.31
C GLY A 61 -10.54 -0.21 -7.86
N GLN A 62 -10.07 0.66 -6.96
CA GLN A 62 -10.41 0.63 -5.54
C GLN A 62 -10.83 2.00 -5.03
N CYS A 63 -11.71 2.02 -4.04
CA CYS A 63 -11.97 3.23 -3.28
C CYS A 63 -10.89 3.36 -2.20
N ASN A 64 -9.97 4.30 -2.38
CA ASN A 64 -8.99 4.63 -1.36
C ASN A 64 -9.30 6.02 -0.81
N GLY A 65 -9.22 6.18 0.51
CA GLY A 65 -9.59 7.41 1.18
C GLY A 65 -8.57 7.76 2.22
N VAL A 66 -7.63 8.65 1.88
CA VAL A 66 -6.72 9.24 2.88
C VAL A 66 -7.40 10.44 3.58
N TYR A 67 -8.59 10.88 3.13
CA TYR A 67 -9.33 12.04 3.62
C TYR A 67 -10.86 11.81 3.71
N ILE A 68 -11.60 12.86 4.08
CA ILE A 68 -13.06 12.90 4.36
C ILE A 68 -13.92 12.28 3.24
N TRP A 69 -13.44 12.23 2.00
CA TRP A 69 -14.15 11.64 0.88
C TRP A 69 -13.28 10.58 0.19
N PRO A 70 -13.75 9.32 0.08
CA PRO A 70 -13.03 8.27 -0.62
C PRO A 70 -12.99 8.59 -2.12
N VAL A 71 -11.83 8.38 -2.71
CA VAL A 71 -11.55 8.64 -4.12
C VAL A 71 -11.28 7.33 -4.83
N CYS A 72 -11.58 7.30 -6.13
CA CYS A 72 -11.30 6.12 -6.94
C CYS A 72 -9.83 6.13 -7.36
N GLU A 73 -9.13 5.04 -7.11
CA GLU A 73 -7.78 4.78 -7.62
C GLU A 73 -7.84 3.61 -8.59
N CYS A 74 -7.16 3.73 -9.72
CA CYS A 74 -7.06 2.68 -10.72
C CYS A 74 -5.67 2.06 -10.74
N LEU A 75 -5.62 0.74 -10.91
CA LEU A 75 -4.38 -0.03 -11.06
C LEU A 75 -3.90 0.00 -12.51
N SER A 76 -2.71 0.54 -12.73
CA SER A 76 -2.07 0.56 -14.04
C SER A 76 -1.91 -0.84 -14.64
N PRO A 77 -2.05 -0.98 -15.98
CA PRO A 77 -2.05 -2.28 -16.64
C PRO A 77 -0.72 -3.03 -16.56
N HIS A 78 0.37 -2.30 -16.32
CA HIS A 78 1.73 -2.84 -16.17
C HIS A 78 2.05 -3.27 -14.73
N CYS A 79 1.05 -3.22 -13.85
CA CYS A 79 1.16 -3.61 -12.47
C CYS A 79 0.42 -4.93 -12.27
N HIS A 80 1.13 -5.89 -11.66
CA HIS A 80 0.75 -7.30 -11.55
C HIS A 80 0.51 -7.67 -10.09
#